data_AF-A0A924VJG0-F1
#
_entry.id   AF-A0A924VJG0-F1
#
_cell.length_a   1.000
_cell.length_b   1.000
_cell.length_c   1.000
_cell.angle_alpha   90.00
_cell.angle_beta   90.00
_cell.angle_gamma   90.00
#
_symmetry.space_group_name_H-M   'P 1'
#
loop_
_entity.id
_entity.type
_entity.pdbx_description
1 polymer ?
#
loop_
_entity_poly.entity_id
_entity_poly.type
_entity_poly.pdbx_seq_one_letter_code
_entity_poly.pdbx_strand_id
1 'polypeptide(L)'
;MKRRALLKYLTVIPVAGAVAGAIMPYQSAIAEEPAVYEPGFQGGPKRLAAIITEYRPNSHADVIIGKYLEGFNQDQMAPYPDSKIVSMFTEQIPDNDMSRSLAK
;
A
#
# COMPACT_ATOMS: atom_id res chain seq x y z
N MET A 1 -47.19 -14.75 43.13
CA MET A 1 -46.41 -15.59 42.19
C MET A 1 -45.01 -15.80 42.75
N LYS A 2 -44.60 -17.05 42.96
CA LYS A 2 -43.47 -17.45 43.82
C LYS A 2 -42.12 -17.21 43.11
N ARG A 3 -41.38 -16.18 43.54
CA ARG A 3 -40.01 -15.83 43.10
C ARG A 3 -38.96 -16.95 43.28
N ARG A 4 -39.34 -18.06 43.93
CA ARG A 4 -38.49 -19.24 44.21
C ARG A 4 -38.41 -20.24 43.04
N ALA A 5 -39.23 -20.09 42.00
CA ALA A 5 -39.21 -21.01 40.85
C ALA A 5 -38.13 -20.68 39.80
N LEU A 6 -37.61 -19.43 39.78
CA LEU A 6 -36.66 -18.98 38.77
C LEU A 6 -35.22 -19.47 39.02
N LEU A 7 -34.88 -19.81 40.27
CA LEU A 7 -33.55 -20.28 40.67
C LEU A 7 -33.22 -21.73 40.24
N LYS A 8 -34.18 -22.46 39.67
CA LYS A 8 -33.98 -23.85 39.20
C LYS A 8 -33.43 -23.95 37.77
N TYR A 9 -33.42 -22.86 37.01
CA TYR A 9 -32.94 -22.83 35.62
C TYR A 9 -31.54 -22.24 35.44
N LEU A 10 -30.86 -21.89 36.53
CA LEU A 10 -29.44 -21.51 36.48
C LEU A 10 -28.57 -22.77 36.55
N THR A 11 -28.79 -23.70 35.64
CA THR A 11 -27.97 -24.89 35.47
C THR A 11 -26.59 -24.47 35.00
N VAL A 12 -25.69 -24.36 35.97
CA VAL A 12 -24.30 -24.81 35.94
C VAL A 12 -23.91 -25.37 34.57
N ILE A 13 -23.34 -24.51 33.73
CA ILE A 13 -22.47 -24.97 32.67
C ILE A 13 -21.19 -25.43 33.38
N PRO A 14 -20.79 -26.70 33.31
CA PRO A 14 -19.44 -27.04 33.71
C PRO A 14 -18.52 -26.35 32.71
N VAL A 15 -17.76 -25.36 33.16
CA VAL A 15 -16.57 -24.88 32.46
C VAL A 15 -15.53 -26.00 32.59
N ALA A 16 -15.78 -27.10 31.87
CA ALA A 16 -14.83 -28.17 31.65
C ALA A 16 -14.28 -27.98 30.23
N GLY A 17 -13.53 -26.90 30.06
CA GLY A 17 -12.69 -26.67 28.91
C GLY A 17 -11.39 -26.17 29.46
N ALA A 18 -10.43 -27.07 29.67
CA ALA A 18 -9.08 -26.70 29.97
C ALA A 18 -8.66 -25.62 28.96
N VAL A 19 -8.30 -24.44 29.44
CA VAL A 19 -7.40 -23.55 28.71
C VAL A 19 -6.04 -24.24 28.77
N ALA A 20 -5.92 -25.38 28.08
CA ALA A 20 -4.65 -25.81 27.59
C ALA A 20 -4.24 -24.67 26.67
N GLY A 21 -3.24 -23.91 27.10
CA GLY A 21 -2.48 -23.05 26.21
C GLY A 21 -1.90 -23.93 25.11
N ALA A 22 -2.72 -24.23 24.12
CA ALA A 22 -2.24 -24.37 22.78
C ALA A 22 -1.70 -22.98 22.47
N ILE A 23 -0.42 -22.79 22.76
CA ILE A 23 0.44 -21.97 21.94
C ILE A 23 0.19 -22.53 20.55
N MET A 24 -0.83 -22.01 19.86
CA MET A 24 -0.95 -22.20 18.44
C MET A 24 0.38 -21.66 17.95
N PRO A 25 1.28 -22.48 17.39
CA PRO A 25 2.40 -21.90 16.68
C PRO A 25 1.76 -20.90 15.73
N TYR A 26 2.26 -19.66 15.75
CA TYR A 26 2.00 -18.74 14.66
C TYR A 26 2.47 -19.47 13.41
N GLN A 27 1.54 -20.15 12.76
CA GLN A 27 1.72 -20.65 11.43
C GLN A 27 1.64 -19.37 10.63
N SER A 28 2.79 -18.79 10.28
CA SER A 28 2.83 -17.96 9.10
C SER A 28 2.20 -18.84 8.03
N ALA A 29 0.97 -18.53 7.60
CA ALA A 29 0.52 -18.96 6.30
C ALA A 29 1.72 -18.71 5.42
N ILE A 30 2.33 -19.78 4.91
CA ILE A 30 3.54 -19.70 4.10
C ILE A 30 3.21 -18.59 3.12
N ALA A 31 3.83 -17.42 3.32
CA ALA A 31 3.74 -16.36 2.37
C ALA A 31 4.35 -17.04 1.17
N GLU A 32 3.53 -17.43 0.19
CA GLU A 32 4.05 -17.89 -1.09
C GLU A 32 5.15 -16.90 -1.42
N GLU A 33 6.41 -17.37 -1.43
CA GLU A 33 7.51 -16.48 -1.70
C GLU A 33 7.14 -15.81 -3.02
N PRO A 34 7.00 -14.47 -3.03
CA PRO A 34 6.45 -13.80 -4.19
C PRO A 34 7.29 -14.23 -5.37
N ALA A 35 6.63 -14.72 -6.42
CA ALA A 35 7.32 -15.22 -7.60
C ALA A 35 8.40 -14.21 -8.00
N VAL A 36 9.66 -14.67 -8.02
CA VAL A 36 10.79 -13.80 -8.32
C VAL A 36 10.56 -13.21 -9.71
N TYR A 37 10.34 -11.89 -9.75
CA TYR A 37 10.16 -11.19 -10.99
C TYR A 37 11.53 -11.07 -11.68
N GLU A 38 11.74 -11.92 -12.69
CA GLU A 38 12.85 -11.80 -13.63
C GLU A 38 12.38 -10.94 -14.81
N PRO A 39 12.68 -9.63 -14.85
CA PRO A 39 12.29 -8.81 -15.99
C PRO A 39 13.02 -9.32 -17.23
N GLY A 40 12.26 -9.80 -18.22
CA GLY A 40 12.77 -9.95 -19.58
C GLY A 40 13.32 -8.60 -20.09
N PHE A 41 14.32 -8.63 -20.96
CA PHE A 41 14.83 -7.40 -21.57
C PHE A 41 13.71 -6.70 -22.35
N GLN A 42 13.22 -5.59 -21.80
CA GLN A 42 12.32 -4.69 -22.51
C GLN A 42 13.19 -3.74 -23.33
N GLY A 43 13.13 -3.83 -24.66
CA GLY A 43 13.79 -2.87 -25.53
C GLY A 43 13.28 -1.45 -25.29
N GLY A 44 14.18 -0.46 -25.35
CA GLY A 44 13.85 0.94 -25.11
C GLY A 44 14.18 1.43 -23.68
N PRO A 45 13.79 2.68 -23.33
CA PRO A 45 14.07 3.26 -22.03
C PRO A 45 13.35 2.49 -20.91
N LYS A 46 14.01 2.35 -19.75
CA LYS A 46 13.41 1.66 -18.60
C LYS A 46 12.09 2.32 -18.20
N ARG A 47 11.04 1.51 -18.05
CA ARG A 47 9.69 1.97 -17.70
C ARG A 47 9.55 1.95 -16.18
N LEU A 48 9.21 3.09 -15.59
CA LEU A 48 9.08 3.28 -14.15
C LEU A 48 7.63 3.59 -13.78
N ALA A 49 7.16 2.99 -12.69
CA ALA A 49 5.90 3.37 -12.04
C ALA A 49 6.24 4.21 -10.80
N ALA A 50 5.71 5.42 -10.72
CA ALA A 50 5.88 6.29 -9.57
C ALA A 50 4.76 6.03 -8.56
N ILE A 51 5.12 5.60 -7.34
CA ILE A 51 4.19 5.44 -6.23
C ILE A 51 4.59 6.47 -5.18
N ILE A 52 3.74 7.48 -4.97
CA ILE A 52 4.05 8.65 -4.14
C ILE A 52 2.88 9.01 -3.23
N THR A 53 3.18 9.64 -2.10
CA THR A 53 2.16 10.06 -1.14
C THR A 53 1.32 11.22 -1.67
N GLU A 54 1.97 12.30 -2.13
CA GLU A 54 1.31 13.50 -2.65
C GLU A 54 2.21 14.14 -3.73
N TYR A 55 1.60 14.88 -4.66
CA TYR A 55 2.34 15.59 -5.71
C TYR A 55 1.90 17.05 -5.78
N ARG A 56 2.70 17.94 -5.19
CA ARG A 56 2.42 19.37 -5.07
C ARG A 56 3.70 20.17 -5.30
N PRO A 57 3.62 21.49 -5.57
CA PRO A 57 4.80 22.31 -5.80
C PRO A 57 5.79 22.23 -4.63
N ASN A 58 7.08 22.11 -4.95
CA ASN A 58 8.20 22.02 -4.00
C ASN A 58 8.12 20.83 -3.03
N SER A 59 7.35 19.77 -3.34
CA SER A 59 7.42 18.52 -2.57
C SER A 59 8.65 17.71 -2.94
N HIS A 60 9.01 16.72 -2.12
CA HIS A 60 10.11 15.81 -2.47
C HIS A 60 9.79 14.99 -3.74
N ALA A 61 8.51 14.67 -3.92
CA ALA A 61 8.04 14.02 -5.15
C ALA A 61 8.20 14.94 -6.36
N ASP A 62 7.93 16.24 -6.24
CA ASP A 62 8.14 17.24 -7.30
C ASP A 62 9.61 17.31 -7.75
N VAL A 63 10.55 17.41 -6.80
CA VAL A 63 11.99 17.49 -7.12
C VAL A 63 12.52 16.23 -7.85
N ILE A 64 11.92 15.06 -7.59
CA ILE A 64 12.33 13.80 -8.23
C ILE A 64 11.58 13.58 -9.54
N ILE A 65 10.25 13.52 -9.47
CA ILE A 65 9.37 13.18 -10.59
C ILE A 65 9.40 14.29 -11.64
N GLY A 66 9.50 15.56 -11.22
CA GLY A 66 9.65 16.70 -12.13
C GLY A 66 10.85 16.54 -13.07
N LYS A 67 11.96 15.93 -12.63
CA LYS A 67 13.12 15.65 -13.52
C LYS A 67 12.79 14.71 -14.67
N TYR A 68 11.87 13.78 -14.46
CA TYR A 68 11.42 12.84 -15.47
C TYR A 68 10.36 13.43 -16.41
N LEU A 69 9.52 14.32 -15.89
CA LEU A 69 8.41 14.91 -16.65
C LEU A 69 8.82 16.19 -17.40
N GLU A 70 9.73 16.97 -16.85
CA GLU A 70 10.08 18.33 -17.29
C GLU A 70 11.57 18.49 -17.60
N GLY A 71 12.37 17.43 -17.49
CA GLY A 71 13.82 17.45 -17.72
C GLY A 71 14.61 17.87 -16.49
N PHE A 72 15.94 17.75 -16.53
CA PHE A 72 16.79 17.95 -15.35
C PHE A 72 16.67 19.34 -14.72
N ASN A 73 16.42 20.36 -15.55
CA ASN A 73 16.25 21.76 -15.15
C ASN A 73 14.77 22.12 -14.88
N GLN A 74 13.83 21.19 -15.07
CA GLN A 74 12.39 21.44 -14.94
C GLN A 74 11.86 22.58 -15.83
N ASP A 75 12.42 22.69 -17.03
CA ASP A 75 12.12 23.72 -18.04
C ASP A 75 11.43 23.13 -19.28
N GLN A 76 11.03 21.86 -19.21
CA GLN A 76 10.50 21.04 -20.31
C GLN A 76 11.51 20.82 -21.45
N MET A 77 12.81 21.02 -21.17
CA MET A 77 13.88 20.85 -22.15
C MET A 77 14.73 19.62 -21.83
N ALA A 78 15.34 19.07 -22.88
CA ALA A 78 16.37 18.04 -22.72
C ALA A 78 17.58 18.62 -21.94
N PRO A 79 18.31 17.79 -21.16
CA PRO A 79 18.24 16.33 -21.13
C PRO A 79 17.20 15.77 -20.15
N TYR A 80 16.68 14.59 -20.48
CA TYR A 80 15.85 13.76 -19.62
C TYR A 80 16.64 12.53 -19.15
N PRO A 81 16.27 11.91 -18.02
CA PRO A 81 16.79 10.59 -17.67
C PRO A 81 16.55 9.54 -18.77
N ASP A 82 17.44 8.54 -18.90
CA ASP A 82 17.31 7.42 -19.86
C ASP A 82 16.15 6.44 -19.55
N SER A 83 15.30 6.81 -18.60
CA SER A 83 14.15 6.05 -18.14
C SER A 83 12.92 6.93 -18.13
N LYS A 84 11.75 6.32 -18.29
CA LYS A 84 10.47 7.04 -18.43
C LYS A 84 9.48 6.59 -17.37
N ILE A 85 8.86 7.56 -16.72
CA ILE A 85 7.68 7.30 -15.89
C ILE A 85 6.51 7.02 -16.82
N VAL A 86 5.88 5.85 -16.66
CA VAL A 86 4.76 5.40 -17.50
C VAL A 86 3.44 5.35 -16.75
N SER A 87 3.50 5.39 -15.42
CA SER A 87 2.34 5.47 -14.55
C SER A 87 2.72 6.16 -13.25
N MET A 88 1.74 6.84 -12.65
CA MET A 88 1.91 7.48 -11.35
C MET A 88 0.67 7.21 -10.50
N PHE A 89 0.90 6.81 -9.26
CA PHE A 89 -0.11 6.66 -8.22
C PHE A 89 0.17 7.68 -7.11
N THR A 90 -0.86 8.45 -6.75
CA THR A 90 -0.87 9.38 -5.62
C THR A 90 -1.85 8.91 -4.57
N GLU A 91 -1.36 8.68 -3.34
CA GLU A 91 -2.19 8.23 -2.22
C GLU A 91 -3.11 9.35 -1.70
N GLN A 92 -2.62 10.58 -1.64
CA GLN A 92 -3.33 11.76 -1.14
C GLN A 92 -3.53 12.81 -2.25
N ILE A 93 -4.62 13.57 -2.15
CA ILE A 93 -4.98 14.63 -3.10
C ILE A 93 -5.29 15.90 -2.31
N PRO A 94 -4.27 16.70 -1.92
CA PRO A 94 -4.49 18.00 -1.29
C PRO A 94 -5.06 19.02 -2.29
N ASP A 95 -5.56 20.16 -1.80
CA ASP A 95 -6.15 21.21 -2.64
C ASP A 95 -5.19 21.77 -3.71
N ASN A 96 -3.89 21.71 -3.46
CA ASN A 96 -2.82 22.15 -4.37
C ASN A 96 -2.14 20.99 -5.12
N ASP A 97 -2.83 19.86 -5.29
CA ASP A 97 -2.33 18.71 -6.04
C ASP A 97 -2.13 19.05 -7.53
N MET A 98 -0.97 18.64 -8.04
CA MET A 98 -0.61 18.74 -9.46
C MET A 98 -0.91 17.45 -10.21
N SER A 99 -1.02 16.31 -9.53
CA SER A 99 -1.11 14.99 -10.19
C SER A 99 -2.34 14.85 -11.09
N ARG A 100 -3.49 15.37 -10.67
CA ARG A 100 -4.73 15.27 -11.45
C ARG A 100 -4.69 16.06 -12.76
N SER A 101 -4.00 17.20 -12.79
CA SER A 101 -3.84 17.98 -14.03
C SER A 101 -2.93 17.30 -15.07
N LEU A 102 -2.03 16.42 -14.62
CA LEU A 102 -1.06 15.71 -15.46
C LEU A 102 -1.57 14.34 -15.93
N ALA A 103 -2.59 13.79 -15.27
CA ALA A 103 -3.25 12.56 -15.68
C ALA A 103 -4.13 12.82 -16.92
N LYS A 104 -3.57 12.59 -18.12
CA LYS A 104 -4.27 12.60 -19.41
C LYS A 104 -4.35 11.21 -20.01
#